data_AF-A0A7S2S8Y5-F1
#
_entry.id   AF-A0A7S2S8Y5-F1
#
_cell.length_a   1.000
_cell.length_b   1.000
_cell.length_c   1.000
_cell.angle_alpha   90.00
_cell.angle_beta   90.00
_cell.angle_gamma   90.00
#
_symmetry.space_group_name_H-M   'P 1'
#
loop_
_entity.id
_entity.type
_entity.pdbx_description
1 polymer ?
#
loop_
_entity_poly.entity_id
_entity_poly.type
_entity_poly.pdbx_seq_one_letter_code
_entity_poly.pdbx_strand_id
1 'polypeptide(L)'
;GNGDSVLEEAYSVATGTVLTIDTKAKKLYNGDKELADISSAFTPQKVEFMKAGGSYAVVFGKKLQTFAAETLGVDAPAVFALAKEISIEGQGLTAVEKIFNKNAVGVTSDTPLHAGSDVRVQVNIVGSQDTTGPMTCQELEAMAASTISPIVDGAYQSGCHTASVWDSKAKANIPKLMSFMNKFGLITARDPKGEYSPMTDVIHKVLNDITVDDRAIII
;
A
#
# COMPACT_ATOMS: atom_id res chain seq x y z
N GLY A 1 -0.81 -15.84 37.63
CA GLY A 1 -0.02 -15.26 36.52
C GLY A 1 -0.92 -15.20 35.32
N ASN A 2 -1.13 -14.02 34.74
CA ASN A 2 -2.25 -13.71 33.83
C ASN A 2 -2.14 -14.25 32.40
N GLY A 3 -1.31 -15.26 32.13
CA GLY A 3 -1.24 -15.88 30.79
C GLY A 3 -0.70 -14.96 29.68
N ASP A 4 -0.28 -13.75 30.01
CA ASP A 4 0.35 -12.83 29.06
C ASP A 4 1.73 -13.33 28.65
N SER A 5 2.06 -13.18 27.38
CA SER A 5 3.36 -13.50 26.81
C SER A 5 4.45 -12.70 27.51
N VAL A 6 5.39 -13.38 28.17
CA VAL A 6 6.58 -12.74 28.74
C VAL A 6 7.56 -12.48 27.60
N LEU A 7 7.84 -11.21 27.31
CA LEU A 7 8.86 -10.84 26.34
C LEU A 7 10.24 -10.91 27.01
N GLU A 8 11.17 -11.62 26.37
CA GLU A 8 12.57 -11.70 26.78
C GLU A 8 13.43 -10.80 25.89
N GLU A 9 14.28 -9.96 26.49
CA GLU A 9 15.26 -9.16 25.75
C GLU A 9 16.39 -10.07 25.29
N ALA A 10 16.40 -10.44 24.01
CA ALA A 10 17.42 -11.31 23.43
C ALA A 10 18.80 -10.64 23.36
N TYR A 11 18.85 -9.32 23.17
CA TYR A 11 20.07 -8.51 23.14
C TYR A 11 19.74 -7.03 23.30
N SER A 12 20.72 -6.25 23.78
CA SER A 12 20.54 -4.82 24.03
C SER A 12 20.63 -3.98 22.76
N VAL A 13 19.74 -2.99 22.67
CA VAL A 13 19.70 -1.94 21.65
C VAL A 13 19.77 -0.53 22.28
N ALA A 14 20.39 -0.43 23.46
CA ALA A 14 20.51 0.84 24.19
C ALA A 14 21.18 1.93 23.34
N THR A 15 20.79 3.19 23.55
CA THR A 15 21.34 4.35 22.85
C THR A 15 22.87 4.34 22.90
N GLY A 16 23.50 4.45 21.73
CA GLY A 16 24.97 4.41 21.59
C GLY A 16 25.54 3.01 21.28
N THR A 17 24.72 1.96 21.33
CA THR A 17 25.14 0.63 20.89
C THR A 17 25.40 0.64 19.38
N VAL A 18 26.60 0.24 18.98
CA VAL A 18 26.95 0.07 17.56
C VAL A 18 26.60 -1.34 17.14
N LEU A 19 25.65 -1.46 16.22
CA LEU A 19 25.27 -2.72 15.60
C LEU A 19 25.67 -2.71 14.13
N THR A 20 26.12 -3.86 13.62
CA THR A 20 26.49 -4.03 12.22
C THR A 20 25.47 -4.92 11.53
N ILE A 21 24.85 -4.39 10.47
CA ILE A 21 24.00 -5.15 9.57
C ILE A 21 24.87 -5.64 8.42
N ASP A 22 25.21 -6.92 8.42
CA ASP A 22 25.85 -7.54 7.26
C ASP A 22 24.78 -7.95 6.27
N THR A 23 24.65 -7.20 5.17
CA THR A 23 23.65 -7.45 4.13
C THR A 23 23.98 -8.64 3.23
N LYS A 24 25.24 -9.07 3.19
CA LYS A 24 25.68 -10.25 2.41
C LYS A 24 25.44 -11.53 3.20
N ALA A 25 25.87 -11.55 4.46
CA ALA A 25 25.61 -12.67 5.38
C ALA A 25 24.15 -12.70 5.84
N LYS A 26 23.44 -11.56 5.75
CA LYS A 26 22.07 -11.35 6.25
C LYS A 26 21.98 -11.59 7.76
N LYS A 27 22.95 -11.07 8.50
CA LYS A 27 23.10 -11.21 9.94
C LYS A 27 23.24 -9.85 10.62
N LEU A 28 22.74 -9.77 11.86
CA LEU A 28 22.97 -8.64 12.76
C LEU A 28 24.09 -8.98 13.74
N TYR A 29 25.03 -8.06 13.93
CA TYR A 29 26.17 -8.21 14.84
C TYR A 29 26.27 -7.08 15.86
N ASN A 30 26.89 -7.39 17.00
CA ASN A 30 27.46 -6.41 17.94
C ASN A 30 28.95 -6.77 18.14
N GLY A 31 29.84 -5.99 17.53
CA GLY A 31 31.23 -6.39 17.35
C GLY A 31 31.32 -7.69 16.56
N ASP A 32 32.03 -8.68 17.10
CA ASP A 32 32.19 -10.01 16.47
C ASP A 32 31.04 -10.99 16.81
N LYS A 33 30.11 -10.60 17.69
CA LYS A 33 29.01 -11.46 18.14
C LYS A 33 27.82 -11.38 17.18
N GLU A 34 27.47 -12.51 16.54
CA GLU A 34 26.19 -12.65 15.83
C GLU A 34 25.02 -12.60 16.83
N LEU A 35 24.02 -11.76 16.53
CA LEU A 35 22.83 -11.56 17.36
C LEU A 35 21.59 -12.19 16.77
N ALA A 36 21.37 -12.05 15.46
CA ALA A 36 20.14 -12.49 14.81
C ALA A 36 20.32 -12.77 13.31
N ASP A 37 19.54 -13.73 12.81
CA ASP A 37 19.27 -13.88 11.39
C ASP A 37 18.25 -12.82 10.95
N ILE A 38 18.60 -12.05 9.92
CA ILE A 38 17.76 -10.98 9.38
C ILE A 38 17.39 -11.23 7.92
N SER A 39 17.52 -12.48 7.45
CA SER A 39 17.32 -12.82 6.03
C SER A 39 15.92 -12.52 5.50
N SER A 40 14.89 -12.54 6.37
CA SER A 40 13.51 -12.18 6.05
C SER A 40 13.33 -10.69 5.67
N ALA A 41 14.28 -9.83 6.04
CA ALA A 41 14.33 -8.43 5.62
C ALA A 41 14.99 -8.23 4.24
N PHE A 42 15.69 -9.26 3.71
CA PHE A 42 16.42 -9.22 2.44
C PHE A 42 15.85 -10.21 1.42
N THR A 43 14.52 -10.17 1.22
CA THR A 43 13.88 -10.84 0.07
C THR A 43 14.38 -10.20 -1.23
N PRO A 44 14.40 -10.91 -2.37
CA PRO A 44 14.83 -10.35 -3.64
C PRO A 44 14.20 -8.99 -3.97
N GLN A 45 12.89 -8.86 -3.78
CA GLN A 45 12.14 -7.60 -3.96
C GLN A 45 12.57 -6.49 -3.00
N LYS A 46 12.76 -6.78 -1.70
CA LYS A 46 13.25 -5.77 -0.74
C LYS A 46 14.66 -5.29 -1.11
N VAL A 47 15.51 -6.18 -1.61
CA VAL A 47 16.84 -5.82 -2.10
C VAL A 47 16.77 -4.91 -3.33
N GLU A 48 15.82 -5.14 -4.25
CA GLU A 48 15.58 -4.22 -5.37
C GLU A 48 15.17 -2.83 -4.88
N PHE A 49 14.25 -2.76 -3.92
CA PHE A 49 13.81 -1.48 -3.36
C PHE A 49 14.98 -0.74 -2.68
N MET A 50 15.83 -1.44 -1.94
CA MET A 50 17.03 -0.86 -1.33
C MET A 50 17.99 -0.31 -2.40
N LYS A 51 18.23 -1.06 -3.47
CA LYS A 51 19.09 -0.62 -4.59
C LYS A 51 18.51 0.57 -5.35
N ALA A 52 17.19 0.62 -5.49
CA ALA A 52 16.48 1.69 -6.18
C ALA A 52 16.21 2.92 -5.30
N GLY A 53 16.57 2.89 -4.01
CA GLY A 53 16.28 3.97 -3.06
C GLY A 53 14.80 4.10 -2.69
N GLY A 54 13.98 3.09 -2.98
CA GLY A 54 12.54 3.08 -2.76
C GLY A 54 11.81 2.06 -3.63
N SER A 55 10.55 1.80 -3.32
CA SER A 55 9.73 0.83 -4.08
C SER A 55 9.18 1.40 -5.39
N TYR A 56 8.92 2.71 -5.47
CA TYR A 56 8.20 3.34 -6.57
C TYR A 56 8.79 3.02 -7.94
N ALA A 57 10.08 3.30 -8.16
CA ALA A 57 10.72 3.08 -9.46
C ALA A 57 10.63 1.61 -9.91
N VAL A 58 10.79 0.67 -8.97
CA VAL A 58 10.68 -0.78 -9.24
C VAL A 58 9.24 -1.17 -9.57
N VAL A 59 8.26 -0.70 -8.80
CA VAL A 59 6.84 -1.03 -9.03
C VAL A 59 6.32 -0.42 -10.33
N PHE A 60 6.68 0.83 -10.64
CA PHE A 60 6.35 1.46 -11.93
C PHE A 60 7.01 0.72 -13.10
N GLY A 61 8.28 0.34 -12.97
CA GLY A 61 8.98 -0.48 -13.96
C GLY A 61 8.28 -1.81 -14.22
N LYS A 62 7.90 -2.54 -13.15
CA LYS A 62 7.12 -3.79 -13.26
C LYS A 62 5.78 -3.57 -13.96
N LYS A 63 5.06 -2.49 -13.63
CA LYS A 63 3.78 -2.15 -14.27
C LYS A 63 3.95 -1.85 -15.76
N LEU A 64 4.93 -1.00 -16.12
CA LEU A 64 5.23 -0.65 -17.51
C LEU A 64 5.60 -1.89 -18.32
N GLN A 65 6.42 -2.76 -17.75
CA GLN A 65 6.81 -4.02 -18.36
C GLN A 65 5.61 -4.95 -18.59
N THR A 66 4.77 -5.14 -17.57
CA THR A 66 3.56 -5.98 -17.68
C THR A 66 2.66 -5.46 -18.80
N PHE A 67 2.38 -4.15 -18.80
CA PHE A 67 1.57 -3.50 -19.81
C PHE A 67 2.16 -3.64 -21.23
N ALA A 68 3.47 -3.44 -21.39
CA ALA A 68 4.13 -3.58 -22.68
C ALA A 68 4.09 -5.03 -23.20
N ALA A 69 4.33 -6.01 -22.33
CA ALA A 69 4.27 -7.43 -22.68
C ALA A 69 2.85 -7.84 -23.12
N GLU A 70 1.83 -7.46 -22.35
CA GLU A 70 0.42 -7.68 -22.70
C GLU A 70 0.04 -7.01 -24.02
N THR A 71 0.45 -5.76 -24.22
CA THR A 71 0.15 -5.00 -25.45
C THR A 71 0.80 -5.62 -26.68
N LEU A 72 2.00 -6.19 -26.53
CA LEU A 72 2.75 -6.84 -27.61
C LEU A 72 2.36 -8.32 -27.81
N GLY A 73 1.59 -8.91 -26.90
CA GLY A 73 1.24 -10.33 -26.93
C GLY A 73 2.44 -11.26 -26.70
N VAL A 74 3.41 -10.83 -25.89
CA VAL A 74 4.63 -11.60 -25.56
C VAL A 74 4.72 -11.86 -24.06
N ASP A 75 5.50 -12.86 -23.67
CA ASP A 75 5.80 -13.10 -22.26
C ASP A 75 6.69 -11.99 -21.70
N ALA A 76 6.35 -11.51 -20.51
CA ALA A 76 7.15 -10.49 -19.83
C ALA A 76 8.52 -11.08 -19.43
N PRO A 77 9.66 -10.45 -19.81
CA PRO A 77 10.97 -10.99 -19.46
C PRO A 77 11.24 -10.93 -17.94
N ALA A 78 12.04 -11.84 -17.40
CA ALA A 78 12.39 -11.85 -15.98
C ALA A 78 13.52 -10.83 -15.66
N VAL A 79 13.20 -9.53 -15.71
CA VAL A 79 14.14 -8.43 -15.42
C VAL A 79 14.14 -8.05 -13.94
N PHE A 80 12.95 -8.05 -13.32
CA PHE A 80 12.81 -7.79 -11.90
C PHE A 80 12.66 -9.09 -11.10
N ALA A 81 12.87 -9.01 -9.80
CA ALA A 81 12.57 -10.09 -8.87
C ALA A 81 11.11 -10.52 -9.01
N LEU A 82 10.92 -11.82 -9.23
CA LEU A 82 9.62 -12.45 -9.32
C LEU A 82 8.86 -12.31 -7.99
N ALA A 83 7.54 -12.27 -8.11
CA ALA A 83 6.64 -12.36 -6.98
C ALA A 83 6.92 -13.65 -6.19
N LYS A 84 6.75 -13.59 -4.87
CA LYS A 84 6.76 -14.80 -4.06
C LYS A 84 5.37 -15.41 -4.14
N GLU A 85 5.23 -16.51 -4.86
CA GLU A 85 3.94 -17.19 -5.01
C GLU A 85 3.97 -18.50 -4.20
N ILE A 86 3.07 -18.63 -3.23
CA ILE A 86 2.93 -19.82 -2.39
C ILE A 86 1.61 -20.48 -2.74
N SER A 87 1.64 -21.77 -3.08
CA SER A 87 0.45 -22.61 -3.17
C SER A 87 0.64 -23.90 -2.38
N ILE A 88 -0.43 -24.36 -1.73
CA ILE A 88 -0.44 -25.56 -0.89
C ILE A 88 -1.51 -26.51 -1.43
N GLU A 89 -1.06 -27.65 -1.97
CA GLU A 89 -1.94 -28.67 -2.54
C GLU A 89 -2.88 -29.25 -1.47
N GLY A 90 -4.15 -29.43 -1.83
CA GLY A 90 -5.17 -29.99 -0.93
C GLY A 90 -5.68 -29.02 0.15
N GLN A 91 -5.13 -27.81 0.26
CA GLN A 91 -5.58 -26.80 1.22
C GLN A 91 -6.62 -25.85 0.60
N GLY A 92 -7.79 -25.76 1.23
CA GLY A 92 -8.82 -24.79 0.84
C GLY A 92 -8.40 -23.34 1.10
N LEU A 93 -9.07 -22.39 0.42
CA LEU A 93 -8.82 -20.96 0.58
C LEU A 93 -9.72 -20.34 1.65
N THR A 94 -9.13 -19.48 2.47
CA THR A 94 -9.86 -18.52 3.31
C THR A 94 -10.59 -17.48 2.47
N ALA A 95 -11.51 -16.71 3.08
CA ALA A 95 -12.20 -15.63 2.39
C ALA A 95 -11.23 -14.57 1.85
N VAL A 96 -10.23 -14.18 2.64
CA VAL A 96 -9.21 -13.20 2.25
C VAL A 96 -8.38 -13.72 1.07
N GLU A 97 -7.93 -14.97 1.12
CA GLU A 97 -7.19 -15.56 0.00
C GLU A 97 -8.03 -15.58 -1.28
N LYS A 98 -9.33 -15.86 -1.22
CA LYS A 98 -10.21 -15.79 -2.39
C LYS A 98 -10.30 -14.37 -2.97
N ILE A 99 -10.38 -13.35 -2.12
CA ILE A 99 -10.43 -11.94 -2.53
C ILE A 99 -9.11 -11.53 -3.20
N PHE A 100 -7.98 -11.87 -2.60
CA PHE A 100 -6.67 -11.53 -3.15
C PHE A 100 -6.38 -12.28 -4.45
N ASN A 101 -6.72 -13.57 -4.54
CA ASN A 101 -6.59 -14.33 -5.79
C ASN A 101 -7.45 -13.75 -6.92
N LYS A 102 -8.70 -13.35 -6.63
CA LYS A 102 -9.58 -12.73 -7.63
C LYS A 102 -8.98 -11.45 -8.22
N ASN A 103 -8.26 -10.67 -7.42
CA ASN A 103 -7.74 -9.37 -7.79
C ASN A 103 -6.23 -9.38 -8.12
N ALA A 104 -5.58 -10.55 -8.14
CA ALA A 104 -4.14 -10.62 -8.35
C ALA A 104 -3.76 -10.31 -9.81
N VAL A 105 -2.64 -9.59 -10.01
CA VAL A 105 -2.15 -9.19 -11.33
C VAL A 105 -0.69 -9.57 -11.52
N GLY A 106 -0.37 -10.10 -12.70
CA GLY A 106 0.98 -10.59 -13.04
C GLY A 106 1.42 -11.80 -12.22
N VAL A 107 0.48 -12.66 -11.84
CA VAL A 107 0.73 -13.97 -11.22
C VAL A 107 1.08 -14.98 -12.30
N THR A 108 2.06 -15.84 -12.02
CA THR A 108 2.53 -16.88 -12.95
C THR A 108 2.00 -18.27 -12.62
N SER A 109 1.56 -18.49 -11.37
CA SER A 109 0.99 -19.75 -10.93
C SER A 109 -0.39 -20.02 -11.52
N ASP A 110 -0.58 -21.24 -12.03
CA ASP A 110 -1.89 -21.77 -12.43
C ASP A 110 -2.73 -22.25 -11.23
N THR A 111 -2.17 -22.20 -10.02
CA THR A 111 -2.82 -22.66 -8.78
C THR A 111 -3.15 -21.50 -7.86
N PRO A 112 -4.22 -21.60 -7.06
CA PRO A 112 -4.55 -20.55 -6.10
C PRO A 112 -3.43 -20.30 -5.09
N LEU A 113 -3.20 -19.03 -4.80
CA LEU A 113 -2.20 -18.56 -3.88
C LEU A 113 -2.70 -18.57 -2.44
N HIS A 114 -1.79 -18.89 -1.51
CA HIS A 114 -2.03 -18.91 -0.07
C HIS A 114 -1.26 -17.78 0.64
N ALA A 115 -1.60 -17.60 1.91
CA ALA A 115 -0.95 -16.64 2.80
C ALA A 115 0.58 -16.75 2.78
N GLY A 116 1.25 -15.59 2.77
CA GLY A 116 2.71 -15.49 2.67
C GLY A 116 3.23 -15.27 1.25
N SER A 117 2.33 -15.25 0.26
CA SER A 117 2.60 -14.75 -1.09
C SER A 117 2.78 -13.22 -1.09
N ASP A 118 3.63 -12.71 -1.98
CA ASP A 118 3.89 -11.29 -2.23
C ASP A 118 3.56 -11.02 -3.71
N VAL A 119 2.33 -10.55 -3.96
CA VAL A 119 1.78 -10.31 -5.30
C VAL A 119 1.16 -8.92 -5.37
N ARG A 120 1.05 -8.38 -6.58
CA ARG A 120 0.29 -7.16 -6.82
C ARG A 120 -1.18 -7.50 -6.97
N VAL A 121 -2.04 -6.62 -6.48
CA VAL A 121 -3.50 -6.72 -6.63
C VAL A 121 -4.08 -5.45 -7.23
N GLN A 122 -5.18 -5.59 -7.94
CA GLN A 122 -6.04 -4.48 -8.31
C GLN A 122 -6.79 -3.98 -7.06
N VAL A 123 -6.83 -2.66 -6.90
CA VAL A 123 -7.58 -1.98 -5.84
C VAL A 123 -8.85 -1.41 -6.45
N ASN A 124 -9.97 -1.60 -5.76
CA ASN A 124 -11.29 -1.18 -6.22
C ASN A 124 -11.64 0.21 -5.70
N ILE A 125 -11.39 0.46 -4.41
CA ILE A 125 -11.78 1.70 -3.75
C ILE A 125 -10.60 2.29 -2.98
N VAL A 126 -10.43 3.61 -3.08
CA VAL A 126 -9.36 4.34 -2.40
C VAL A 126 -9.94 5.40 -1.47
N GLY A 127 -9.58 5.34 -0.20
CA GLY A 127 -9.87 6.34 0.80
C GLY A 127 -8.69 7.29 1.04
N SER A 128 -9.00 8.56 1.25
CA SER A 128 -8.06 9.54 1.77
C SER A 128 -8.75 10.41 2.83
N GLN A 129 -8.07 10.72 3.91
CA GLN A 129 -8.61 11.56 5.01
C GLN A 129 -7.86 12.89 5.08
N ASP A 130 -8.37 13.86 5.83
CA ASP A 130 -7.94 15.27 5.79
C ASP A 130 -6.62 15.59 6.50
N THR A 131 -6.14 14.72 7.38
CA THR A 131 -4.82 14.82 8.02
C THR A 131 -3.70 14.23 7.16
N THR A 132 -3.98 13.16 6.39
CA THR A 132 -3.01 12.57 5.45
C THR A 132 -3.13 13.13 4.04
N GLY A 133 -4.31 13.60 3.66
CA GLY A 133 -4.64 14.08 2.31
C GLY A 133 -3.69 15.14 1.77
N PRO A 134 -3.27 16.16 2.55
CA PRO A 134 -2.27 17.12 2.08
C PRO A 134 -0.92 16.48 1.73
N MET A 135 -0.47 15.48 2.48
CA MET A 135 0.74 14.71 2.15
C MET A 135 0.50 13.85 0.91
N THR A 136 -0.68 13.23 0.80
CA THR A 136 -1.07 12.48 -0.40
C THR A 136 -1.07 13.38 -1.64
N CYS A 137 -1.54 14.63 -1.57
CA CYS A 137 -1.45 15.57 -2.69
C CYS A 137 0.01 15.81 -3.11
N GLN A 138 0.91 16.01 -2.15
CA GLN A 138 2.34 16.23 -2.44
C GLN A 138 2.97 15.01 -3.11
N GLU A 139 2.64 13.80 -2.67
CA GLU A 139 3.10 12.56 -3.31
C GLU A 139 2.55 12.42 -4.73
N LEU A 140 1.26 12.72 -4.95
CA LEU A 140 0.64 12.72 -6.29
C LEU A 140 1.29 13.73 -7.23
N GLU A 141 1.57 14.95 -6.74
CA GLU A 141 2.29 15.98 -7.50
C GLU A 141 3.73 15.55 -7.83
N ALA A 142 4.45 14.97 -6.87
CA ALA A 142 5.81 14.47 -7.08
C ALA A 142 5.86 13.33 -8.13
N MET A 143 4.79 12.54 -8.23
CA MET A 143 4.63 11.50 -9.25
C MET A 143 4.12 12.03 -10.60
N ALA A 144 3.88 13.34 -10.74
CA ALA A 144 3.22 13.95 -11.89
C ALA A 144 1.86 13.31 -12.22
N ALA A 145 1.16 12.79 -11.20
CA ALA A 145 -0.15 12.19 -11.36
C ALA A 145 -1.20 13.30 -11.48
N SER A 146 -1.91 13.32 -12.62
CA SER A 146 -2.92 14.35 -12.91
C SER A 146 -4.36 13.88 -12.71
N THR A 147 -4.60 12.58 -12.82
CA THR A 147 -5.94 11.99 -12.75
C THR A 147 -5.86 10.59 -12.16
N ILE A 148 -6.86 10.23 -11.37
CA ILE A 148 -7.03 8.90 -10.81
C ILE A 148 -7.18 7.85 -11.93
N SER A 149 -6.72 6.62 -11.66
CA SER A 149 -6.84 5.53 -12.62
C SER A 149 -8.31 5.17 -12.89
N PRO A 150 -8.71 4.95 -14.16
CA PRO A 150 -10.09 4.57 -14.49
C PRO A 150 -10.45 3.14 -14.08
N ILE A 151 -9.49 2.37 -13.55
CA ILE A 151 -9.67 1.00 -13.07
C ILE A 151 -10.25 0.98 -11.64
N VAL A 152 -10.12 2.10 -10.92
CA VAL A 152 -10.69 2.25 -9.57
C VAL A 152 -12.19 2.53 -9.71
N ASP A 153 -13.01 1.75 -9.01
CA ASP A 153 -14.47 1.86 -9.03
C ASP A 153 -14.96 3.14 -8.33
N GLY A 154 -14.24 3.59 -7.30
CA GLY A 154 -14.53 4.82 -6.60
C GLY A 154 -13.39 5.27 -5.67
N ALA A 155 -13.29 6.57 -5.41
CA ALA A 155 -12.33 7.08 -4.45
C ALA A 155 -12.89 8.30 -3.72
N TYR A 156 -12.57 8.40 -2.44
CA TYR A 156 -13.19 9.36 -1.53
C TYR A 156 -12.18 10.08 -0.64
N GLN A 157 -12.24 11.41 -0.66
CA GLN A 157 -11.51 12.28 0.26
C GLN A 157 -12.43 12.79 1.37
N SER A 158 -12.21 12.33 2.60
CA SER A 158 -12.96 12.78 3.77
C SER A 158 -12.44 14.11 4.33
N GLY A 159 -13.28 14.75 5.16
CA GLY A 159 -12.95 15.95 5.94
C GLY A 159 -13.21 15.77 7.44
N CYS A 160 -13.13 14.54 7.95
CA CYS A 160 -13.72 14.17 9.25
C CYS A 160 -12.88 14.54 10.48
N HIS A 161 -11.54 14.64 10.38
CA HIS A 161 -10.68 14.81 11.55
C HIS A 161 -10.51 16.27 11.97
N THR A 162 -10.58 17.19 11.02
CA THR A 162 -10.44 18.63 11.25
C THR A 162 -11.78 19.38 11.24
N ALA A 163 -12.89 18.67 10.97
CA ALA A 163 -14.23 19.26 10.96
C ALA A 163 -14.61 19.93 12.28
N SER A 164 -14.21 19.36 13.42
CA SER A 164 -14.48 19.91 14.75
C SER A 164 -13.56 21.07 15.14
N VAL A 165 -12.41 21.23 14.45
CA VAL A 165 -11.40 22.24 14.74
C VAL A 165 -11.20 23.13 13.50
N TRP A 166 -12.16 24.03 13.29
CA TRP A 166 -12.19 24.94 12.13
C TRP A 166 -11.34 26.21 12.36
N ASP A 167 -10.06 26.02 12.63
CA ASP A 167 -9.08 27.09 12.83
C ASP A 167 -8.66 27.77 11.50
N SER A 168 -7.82 28.80 11.57
CA SER A 168 -7.36 29.52 10.38
C SER A 168 -6.58 28.64 9.40
N LYS A 169 -5.90 27.59 9.87
CA LYS A 169 -5.17 26.65 9.00
C LYS A 169 -6.13 25.72 8.29
N ALA A 170 -7.09 25.14 8.99
CA ALA A 170 -8.13 24.28 8.43
C ALA A 170 -8.95 25.03 7.37
N LYS A 171 -9.36 26.28 7.67
CA LYS A 171 -10.04 27.17 6.71
C LYS A 171 -9.26 27.40 5.42
N ALA A 172 -7.94 27.50 5.50
CA ALA A 172 -7.08 27.71 4.34
C ALA A 172 -6.77 26.42 3.58
N ASN A 173 -6.63 25.29 4.28
CA ASN A 173 -6.13 24.04 3.71
C ASN A 173 -7.23 23.13 3.18
N ILE A 174 -8.37 23.02 3.89
CA ILE A 174 -9.44 22.09 3.50
C ILE A 174 -10.03 22.43 2.12
N PRO A 175 -10.35 23.69 1.79
CA PRO A 175 -10.83 24.00 0.43
C PRO A 175 -9.80 23.66 -0.66
N LYS A 176 -8.50 23.85 -0.39
CA LYS A 176 -7.42 23.50 -1.32
C LYS A 176 -7.33 21.98 -1.52
N LEU A 177 -7.39 21.22 -0.43
CA LEU A 177 -7.39 19.76 -0.45
C LEU A 177 -8.59 19.22 -1.25
N MET A 178 -9.80 19.69 -0.94
CA MET A 178 -11.02 19.26 -1.64
C MET A 178 -10.95 19.63 -3.13
N SER A 179 -10.50 20.84 -3.46
CA SER A 179 -10.33 21.26 -4.86
C SER A 179 -9.32 20.39 -5.61
N PHE A 180 -8.16 20.11 -5.00
CA PHE A 180 -7.14 19.25 -5.60
C PHE A 180 -7.67 17.83 -5.82
N MET A 181 -8.22 17.21 -4.78
CA MET A 181 -8.68 15.82 -4.85
C MET A 181 -9.87 15.65 -5.80
N ASN A 182 -10.80 16.60 -5.82
CA ASN A 182 -11.90 16.61 -6.79
C ASN A 182 -11.37 16.74 -8.23
N LYS A 183 -10.41 17.64 -8.47
CA LYS A 183 -9.78 17.78 -9.79
C LYS A 183 -9.02 16.52 -10.20
N PHE A 184 -8.38 15.85 -9.25
CA PHE A 184 -7.70 14.58 -9.49
C PHE A 184 -8.67 13.43 -9.79
N GLY A 185 -9.94 13.55 -9.37
CA GLY A 185 -11.02 12.61 -9.71
C GLY A 185 -11.65 11.89 -8.51
N LEU A 186 -11.36 12.32 -7.28
CA LEU A 186 -12.03 11.79 -6.08
C LEU A 186 -13.37 12.49 -5.85
N ILE A 187 -14.31 11.72 -5.29
CA ILE A 187 -15.46 12.28 -4.58
C ILE A 187 -14.92 12.93 -3.29
N THR A 188 -15.40 14.11 -2.93
CA THR A 188 -14.89 14.86 -1.77
C THR A 188 -15.98 15.09 -0.74
N ALA A 189 -15.64 15.09 0.54
CA ALA A 189 -16.60 15.32 1.64
C ALA A 189 -17.37 16.63 1.49
N ARG A 190 -16.75 17.63 0.86
CA ARG A 190 -17.39 18.87 0.44
C ARG A 190 -17.06 19.06 -1.01
N ASP A 191 -18.07 19.16 -1.86
CA ASP A 191 -17.87 19.47 -3.27
C ASP A 191 -17.37 20.91 -3.42
N PRO A 192 -16.22 21.16 -4.07
CA PRO A 192 -15.76 22.51 -4.36
C PRO A 192 -16.75 23.32 -5.21
N LYS A 193 -17.61 22.66 -6.00
CA LYS A 193 -18.60 23.31 -6.87
C LYS A 193 -20.00 23.40 -6.26
N GLY A 194 -20.27 22.67 -5.18
CA GLY A 194 -21.58 22.62 -4.52
C GLY A 194 -22.68 21.89 -5.31
N GLU A 195 -22.31 21.01 -6.24
CA GLU A 195 -23.21 20.16 -7.04
C GLU A 195 -23.85 19.05 -6.21
N TYR A 196 -23.25 18.65 -5.09
CA TYR A 196 -23.82 17.66 -4.16
C TYR A 196 -23.64 18.04 -2.68
N SER A 197 -24.54 17.48 -1.86
CA SER A 197 -24.56 17.69 -0.41
C SER A 197 -23.27 17.21 0.25
N PRO A 198 -22.75 17.93 1.27
CA PRO A 198 -21.58 17.49 2.01
C PRO A 198 -21.77 16.12 2.67
N MET A 199 -20.77 15.23 2.50
CA MET A 199 -20.69 13.88 3.08
C MET A 199 -19.74 13.88 4.30
N THR A 200 -19.98 14.74 5.28
CA THR A 200 -19.01 15.03 6.35
C THR A 200 -18.96 14.02 7.49
N ASP A 201 -19.29 12.76 7.23
CA ASP A 201 -19.23 11.69 8.23
C ASP A 201 -17.80 11.10 8.33
N VAL A 202 -17.61 10.18 9.28
CA VAL A 202 -16.37 9.42 9.44
C VAL A 202 -16.07 8.68 8.14
N ILE A 203 -14.81 8.78 7.68
CA ILE A 203 -14.35 8.24 6.39
C ILE A 203 -14.83 6.81 6.13
N HIS A 204 -14.68 5.92 7.11
CA HIS A 204 -14.98 4.51 6.93
C HIS A 204 -16.47 4.24 6.74
N LYS A 205 -17.36 5.07 7.28
CA LYS A 205 -18.79 4.93 7.04
C LYS A 205 -19.12 5.22 5.58
N VAL A 206 -18.62 6.36 5.07
CA VAL A 206 -18.84 6.74 3.66
C VAL A 206 -18.20 5.74 2.70
N LEU A 207 -16.97 5.29 3.00
CA LEU A 207 -16.31 4.26 2.19
C LEU A 207 -17.10 2.95 2.14
N ASN A 208 -17.65 2.50 3.28
CA ASN A 208 -18.49 1.30 3.32
C ASN A 208 -19.78 1.49 2.51
N ASP A 209 -20.38 2.68 2.52
CA ASP A 209 -21.61 2.97 1.78
C ASP A 209 -21.39 3.02 0.25
N ILE A 210 -20.18 3.36 -0.21
CA ILE A 210 -19.83 3.36 -1.65
C ILE A 210 -19.19 2.05 -2.10
N THR A 211 -19.07 1.06 -1.22
CA THR A 211 -18.48 -0.23 -1.56
C THR A 211 -19.38 -1.03 -2.48
N VAL A 212 -18.81 -1.55 -3.57
CA VAL A 212 -19.57 -2.19 -4.67
C VAL A 212 -19.64 -3.72 -4.61
N ASP A 213 -18.70 -4.38 -3.92
CA ASP A 213 -18.60 -5.85 -3.85
C ASP A 213 -17.98 -6.28 -2.50
N ASP A 214 -18.43 -7.40 -1.93
CA ASP A 214 -17.83 -8.05 -0.75
C ASP A 214 -16.39 -8.56 -1.02
N ARG A 215 -15.96 -8.51 -2.28
CA ARG A 215 -14.59 -8.83 -2.72
C ARG A 215 -13.82 -7.61 -3.22
N ALA A 216 -14.34 -6.40 -3.00
CA ALA A 216 -13.62 -5.17 -3.28
C ALA A 216 -12.43 -5.03 -2.32
N ILE A 217 -11.27 -4.67 -2.84
CA ILE A 217 -10.14 -4.24 -2.03
C ILE A 217 -10.26 -2.73 -1.83
N ILE A 218 -10.40 -2.33 -0.56
CA ILE A 218 -10.47 -0.95 -0.11
C ILE A 218 -9.18 -0.61 0.64
N ILE A 219 -8.55 0.52 0.30
CA ILE A 219 -7.35 1.03 0.97
C ILE A 219 -7.57 2.42 1.55
#